data_AF-A0A0C5V9S7-F1
#
_entry.id   AF-A0A0C5V9S7-F1
#
_cell.length_a   1.000
_cell.length_b   1.000
_cell.length_c   1.000
_cell.angle_alpha   90.00
_cell.angle_beta   90.00
_cell.angle_gamma   90.00
#
_symmetry.space_group_name_H-M   'P 1'
#
loop_
_entity.id
_entity.type
_entity.pdbx_description
1 polymer ?
#
loop_
_entity_poly.entity_id
_entity_poly.type
_entity_poly.pdbx_seq_one_letter_code
_entity_poly.pdbx_strand_id
1 'polypeptide(L)'
;MTPDTVYQLLLDHVDQDLLIDHCCLGLTWTVCHTQKSIGFAQSPGIPSRTLDFPGTVAGSKARDIATWVRSWNPHQATIGLAAINATINTANNWLIQEATRLTDQAMGNLAVFDYLRPRLQHQKIIIIGRYPGLDVLLEGLDVTVLERQPGQNDLPDPAAEYLLPQADWVFITATSLINKTFPRLARLARHAVTVLMGPSTPWLAEFARFDIDFLAGVIPVDARRATQIAAEGGGTRLFGEGVCYGLIDIGQDNLKRLKQKIADCAQQRQQLQLAMENWYAAGHPERFPEYHRLEALTNKLSQLDTHFKRQWDART
;
A
#
# COMPACT_ATOMS: atom_id res chain seq x y z
N MET A 1 -9.33 -8.21 -11.66
CA MET A 1 -8.09 -7.52 -12.04
C MET A 1 -6.96 -8.55 -12.07
N THR A 2 -6.10 -8.55 -13.08
CA THR A 2 -4.97 -9.49 -13.15
C THR A 2 -3.80 -8.98 -12.29
N PRO A 3 -2.86 -9.83 -11.85
CA PRO A 3 -1.68 -9.38 -11.13
C PRO A 3 -0.85 -8.34 -11.90
N ASP A 4 -0.80 -8.41 -13.23
CA ASP A 4 -0.01 -7.50 -14.06
C ASP A 4 -0.58 -6.08 -14.15
N THR A 5 -1.87 -5.90 -13.84
CA THR A 5 -2.56 -4.60 -13.99
C THR A 5 -1.90 -3.48 -13.20
N VAL A 6 -1.32 -3.75 -12.03
CA VAL A 6 -0.57 -2.73 -11.27
C VAL A 6 0.70 -2.30 -12.00
N TYR A 7 1.42 -3.23 -12.63
CA TYR A 7 2.66 -2.92 -13.33
C TYR A 7 2.38 -2.16 -14.63
N GLN A 8 1.31 -2.51 -15.33
CA GLN A 8 0.88 -1.73 -16.48
C GLN A 8 0.51 -0.31 -16.06
N LEU A 9 -0.26 -0.14 -14.96
CA LEU A 9 -0.57 1.18 -14.40
C LEU A 9 0.70 2.00 -14.14
N LEU A 10 1.71 1.41 -13.51
CA LEU A 10 2.97 2.11 -13.23
C LEU A 10 3.66 2.57 -14.51
N LEU A 11 3.75 1.69 -15.51
CA LEU A 11 4.42 1.97 -16.78
C LEU A 11 3.68 3.02 -17.61
N ASP A 12 2.35 3.05 -17.56
CA ASP A 12 1.52 4.03 -18.25
C ASP A 12 1.76 5.47 -17.74
N HIS A 13 2.28 5.61 -16.52
CA HIS A 13 2.58 6.91 -15.87
C HIS A 13 4.03 7.36 -16.01
N VAL A 14 4.88 6.59 -16.71
CA VAL A 14 6.28 6.97 -16.93
C VAL A 14 6.37 7.90 -18.14
N ASP A 15 6.96 9.08 -17.91
CA ASP A 15 7.25 10.04 -18.97
C ASP A 15 8.22 9.44 -20.01
N GLN A 16 7.88 9.58 -21.29
CA GLN A 16 8.57 8.90 -22.38
C GLN A 16 9.96 9.49 -22.70
N ASP A 17 10.18 10.75 -22.33
CA ASP A 17 11.35 11.53 -22.77
C ASP A 17 12.36 11.82 -21.65
N LEU A 18 12.06 11.44 -20.41
CA LEU A 18 12.99 11.62 -19.30
C LEU A 18 14.18 10.66 -19.39
N LEU A 19 15.37 11.22 -19.19
CA LEU A 19 16.60 10.44 -19.03
C LEU A 19 16.91 10.28 -17.54
N ILE A 20 17.47 9.14 -17.18
CA ILE A 20 18.02 8.91 -15.84
C ILE A 20 19.40 9.57 -15.79
N ASP A 21 19.56 10.59 -14.97
CA ASP A 21 20.83 11.32 -14.82
C ASP A 21 21.80 10.56 -13.91
N HIS A 22 21.27 9.87 -12.90
CA HIS A 22 22.06 9.14 -11.92
C HIS A 22 21.27 7.98 -11.32
N CYS A 23 21.94 6.86 -11.07
CA CYS A 23 21.38 5.72 -10.36
C CYS A 23 22.40 5.19 -9.35
N CYS A 24 21.96 5.00 -8.10
CA CYS A 24 22.75 4.39 -7.03
C CYS A 24 21.97 3.20 -6.46
N LEU A 25 22.56 2.00 -6.54
CA LEU A 25 22.09 0.82 -5.82
C LEU A 25 22.81 0.76 -4.46
N GLY A 26 22.29 1.50 -3.48
CA GLY A 26 22.82 1.52 -2.12
C GLY A 26 22.46 0.25 -1.34
N LEU A 27 22.99 0.08 -0.12
CA LEU A 27 22.74 -1.12 0.68
C LEU A 27 21.28 -1.28 1.12
N THR A 28 20.64 -0.18 1.53
CA THR A 28 19.24 -0.18 1.98
C THR A 28 18.31 0.48 0.95
N TRP A 29 18.77 1.56 0.32
CA TRP A 29 17.97 2.34 -0.61
C TRP A 29 18.65 2.43 -1.97
N THR A 30 17.87 2.15 -3.00
CA THR A 30 18.19 2.46 -4.39
C THR A 30 17.59 3.80 -4.74
N VAL A 31 18.36 4.63 -5.44
CA VAL A 31 18.00 5.99 -5.81
C VAL A 31 18.18 6.16 -7.32
N CYS A 32 17.18 6.71 -7.99
CA CYS A 32 17.27 7.19 -9.37
C CYS A 32 16.97 8.69 -9.43
N HIS A 33 17.71 9.41 -10.24
CA HIS A 33 17.46 10.84 -10.53
C HIS A 33 17.05 11.00 -11.98
N THR A 34 16.10 11.88 -12.20
CA THR A 34 15.79 12.47 -13.51
C THR A 34 15.88 13.99 -13.40
N GLN A 35 15.71 14.68 -14.52
CA GLN A 35 15.69 16.15 -14.51
C GLN A 35 14.52 16.73 -13.69
N LYS A 36 13.49 15.92 -13.39
CA LYS A 36 12.27 16.35 -12.69
C LYS A 36 12.25 16.00 -11.21
N SER A 37 12.79 14.83 -10.83
CA SER A 37 12.73 14.40 -9.43
C SER A 37 13.72 13.27 -9.11
N ILE A 38 13.67 12.85 -7.84
CA ILE A 38 14.37 11.71 -7.29
C ILE A 38 13.36 10.62 -6.93
N GLY A 39 13.67 9.38 -7.26
CA GLY A 39 12.88 8.21 -6.92
C GLY A 39 13.65 7.25 -6.03
N PHE A 40 12.95 6.63 -5.10
CA PHE A 40 13.51 5.68 -4.15
C PHE A 40 12.87 4.30 -4.32
N ALA A 41 13.63 3.26 -4.02
CA ALA A 41 13.14 1.91 -3.83
C ALA A 41 14.01 1.21 -2.79
N GLN A 42 13.44 0.30 -1.99
CA GLN A 42 14.24 -0.51 -1.08
C GLN A 42 15.13 -1.47 -1.88
N SER A 43 16.41 -1.48 -1.55
CA SER A 43 17.39 -2.38 -2.15
C SER A 43 17.13 -3.84 -1.78
N PRO A 44 17.43 -4.80 -2.68
CA PRO A 44 17.34 -6.21 -2.33
C PRO A 44 18.31 -6.57 -1.21
N GLY A 45 17.85 -7.34 -0.22
CA GLY A 45 18.69 -7.87 0.87
C GLY A 45 19.63 -9.02 0.44
N ILE A 46 19.80 -9.25 -0.85
CA ILE A 46 20.61 -10.33 -1.41
C ILE A 46 21.78 -9.70 -2.17
N PRO A 47 23.04 -9.91 -1.74
CA PRO A 47 24.20 -9.37 -2.43
C PRO A 47 24.43 -10.09 -3.78
N SER A 48 24.97 -9.38 -4.76
CA SER A 48 25.37 -9.93 -6.06
C SER A 48 26.75 -9.41 -6.48
N ARG A 49 27.59 -10.29 -7.04
CA ARG A 49 28.92 -9.95 -7.59
C ARG A 49 28.92 -9.79 -9.11
N THR A 50 27.82 -10.10 -9.78
CA THR A 50 27.76 -10.27 -11.24
C THR A 50 26.51 -9.62 -11.84
N LEU A 51 26.26 -8.36 -11.49
CA LEU A 51 25.21 -7.56 -12.14
C LEU A 51 25.67 -7.18 -13.56
N ASP A 52 24.76 -7.22 -14.51
CA ASP A 52 25.02 -7.02 -15.95
C ASP A 52 24.78 -5.57 -16.42
N PHE A 53 23.96 -4.81 -15.71
CA PHE A 53 23.60 -3.42 -15.99
C PHE A 53 24.48 -2.30 -15.39
N PRO A 54 25.40 -2.51 -14.43
CA PRO A 54 26.22 -1.40 -13.91
C PRO A 54 26.94 -0.65 -15.03
N GLY A 55 26.84 0.68 -15.03
CA GLY A 55 27.40 1.53 -16.09
C GLY A 55 26.46 1.80 -17.28
N THR A 56 25.27 1.17 -17.35
CA THR A 56 24.33 1.36 -18.47
C THR A 56 23.05 2.12 -18.10
N VAL A 57 22.76 2.29 -16.81
CA VAL A 57 21.49 2.86 -16.34
C VAL A 57 21.44 4.38 -16.52
N ALA A 58 22.48 5.11 -16.11
CA ALA A 58 22.54 6.56 -16.34
C ALA A 58 22.67 6.85 -17.84
N GLY A 59 21.97 7.87 -18.31
CA GLY A 59 21.83 8.20 -19.73
C GLY A 59 20.76 7.40 -20.48
N SER A 60 20.22 6.34 -19.90
CA SER A 60 19.10 5.60 -20.48
C SER A 60 17.77 6.34 -20.27
N LYS A 61 16.80 6.08 -21.15
CA LYS A 61 15.43 6.58 -20.97
C LYS A 61 14.78 5.91 -19.77
N ALA A 62 14.12 6.71 -18.93
CA ALA A 62 13.42 6.22 -17.73
C ALA A 62 12.37 5.15 -18.08
N ARG A 63 11.64 5.32 -19.18
CA ARG A 63 10.68 4.33 -19.70
C ARG A 63 11.28 2.95 -19.94
N ASP A 64 12.50 2.86 -20.45
CA ASP A 64 13.11 1.59 -20.82
C ASP A 64 13.54 0.84 -19.55
N ILE A 65 14.14 1.57 -18.60
CA ILE A 65 14.51 1.04 -17.28
C ILE A 65 13.27 0.72 -16.44
N ALA A 66 12.20 1.51 -16.51
CA ALA A 66 10.96 1.28 -15.78
C ALA A 66 10.36 -0.11 -16.06
N THR A 67 10.48 -0.62 -17.31
CA THR A 67 10.00 -1.96 -17.67
C THR A 67 10.58 -3.07 -16.79
N TRP A 68 11.76 -2.84 -16.20
CA TRP A 68 12.43 -3.80 -15.31
C TRP A 68 11.66 -4.07 -14.03
N VAL A 69 10.68 -3.23 -13.66
CA VAL A 69 9.78 -3.50 -12.53
C VAL A 69 9.08 -4.86 -12.68
N ARG A 70 8.91 -5.38 -13.90
CA ARG A 70 8.36 -6.71 -14.18
C ARG A 70 9.39 -7.85 -14.08
N SER A 71 10.69 -7.55 -14.05
CA SER A 71 11.76 -8.56 -13.97
C SER A 71 11.67 -9.38 -12.68
N TRP A 72 11.97 -10.68 -12.78
CA TRP A 72 12.13 -11.54 -11.61
C TRP A 72 13.52 -11.41 -10.95
N ASN A 73 14.46 -10.71 -11.61
CA ASN A 73 15.70 -10.30 -10.96
C ASN A 73 15.39 -9.13 -9.99
N PRO A 74 15.63 -9.29 -8.68
CA PRO A 74 15.24 -8.29 -7.69
C PRO A 74 16.01 -6.97 -7.85
N HIS A 75 17.26 -6.99 -8.32
CA HIS A 75 18.03 -5.77 -8.54
C HIS A 75 17.47 -4.95 -9.70
N GLN A 76 17.12 -5.61 -10.81
CA GLN A 76 16.46 -4.96 -11.94
C GLN A 76 15.09 -4.41 -11.53
N ALA A 77 14.29 -5.20 -10.80
CA ALA A 77 12.97 -4.77 -10.32
C ALA A 77 13.04 -3.55 -9.39
N THR A 78 14.01 -3.51 -8.48
CA THR A 78 14.26 -2.36 -7.60
C THR A 78 14.63 -1.12 -8.40
N ILE A 79 15.56 -1.22 -9.36
CA ILE A 79 15.96 -0.08 -10.21
C ILE A 79 14.80 0.40 -11.07
N GLY A 80 14.03 -0.53 -11.65
CA GLY A 80 12.83 -0.20 -12.42
C GLY A 80 11.82 0.58 -11.59
N LEU A 81 11.57 0.17 -10.34
CA LEU A 81 10.67 0.91 -9.44
C LEU A 81 11.26 2.27 -9.02
N ALA A 82 12.56 2.36 -8.75
CA ALA A 82 13.21 3.63 -8.44
C ALA A 82 13.11 4.61 -9.61
N ALA A 83 13.29 4.13 -10.85
CA ALA A 83 13.10 4.93 -12.06
C ALA A 83 11.65 5.40 -12.23
N ILE A 84 10.67 4.51 -12.02
CA ILE A 84 9.23 4.86 -12.01
C ILE A 84 8.94 5.96 -10.98
N ASN A 85 9.46 5.81 -9.76
CA ASN A 85 9.27 6.82 -8.72
C ASN A 85 9.95 8.15 -9.08
N ALA A 86 11.08 8.13 -9.79
CA ALA A 86 11.78 9.33 -10.26
C ALA A 86 11.06 10.04 -11.44
N THR A 87 10.01 9.44 -12.00
CA THR A 87 9.14 10.09 -13.00
C THR A 87 7.79 10.51 -12.42
N ILE A 88 7.25 9.74 -11.49
CA ILE A 88 5.92 9.98 -10.90
C ILE A 88 5.99 10.95 -9.71
N ASN A 89 6.99 10.80 -8.85
CA ASN A 89 7.06 11.48 -7.56
C ASN A 89 7.70 12.88 -7.70
N THR A 90 7.19 13.67 -8.64
CA THR A 90 7.68 15.04 -8.89
C THR A 90 7.06 16.04 -7.94
N ALA A 91 7.71 17.19 -7.74
CA ALA A 91 7.18 18.27 -6.89
C ALA A 91 5.83 18.83 -7.38
N ASN A 92 5.47 18.59 -8.66
CA ASN A 92 4.20 18.99 -9.25
C ASN A 92 3.10 17.92 -9.13
N ASN A 93 3.40 16.76 -8.55
CA ASN A 93 2.40 15.75 -8.27
C ASN A 93 1.46 16.28 -7.17
N TRP A 94 0.19 16.48 -7.50
CA TRP A 94 -0.80 17.07 -6.60
C TRP A 94 -0.95 16.28 -5.29
N LEU A 95 -0.81 14.95 -5.34
CA LEU A 95 -0.88 14.12 -4.14
C LEU A 95 0.24 14.45 -3.15
N ILE A 96 1.45 14.74 -3.65
CA ILE A 96 2.59 15.15 -2.83
C ILE A 96 2.36 16.56 -2.26
N GLN A 97 1.72 17.45 -3.03
CA GLN A 97 1.44 18.83 -2.60
C GLN A 97 0.37 18.87 -1.51
N GLU A 98 -0.65 18.01 -1.60
CA GLU A 98 -1.76 17.94 -0.65
C GLU A 98 -1.49 16.99 0.53
N ALA A 99 -0.45 16.16 0.46
CA ALA A 99 -0.10 15.23 1.51
C ALA A 99 0.24 15.95 2.83
N THR A 100 -0.25 15.38 3.93
CA THR A 100 0.15 15.79 5.28
C THR A 100 1.61 15.37 5.49
N ARG A 101 2.51 16.35 5.62
CA ARG A 101 3.93 16.13 5.91
C ARG A 101 4.09 15.72 7.38
N LEU A 102 4.80 14.63 7.61
CA LEU A 102 5.06 14.09 8.94
C LEU A 102 6.51 14.40 9.31
N THR A 103 6.73 15.57 9.93
CA THR A 103 8.06 16.10 10.30
C THR A 103 8.35 16.11 11.80
N ASP A 104 7.31 16.05 12.63
CA ASP A 104 7.43 16.32 14.08
C ASP A 104 7.67 15.06 14.92
N GLN A 105 7.78 13.90 14.27
CA GLN A 105 7.89 12.61 14.94
C GLN A 105 9.33 12.29 15.35
N ALA A 106 9.48 11.76 16.57
CA ALA A 106 10.78 11.41 17.14
C ALA A 106 11.54 10.35 16.31
N MET A 107 10.81 9.44 15.65
CA MET A 107 11.37 8.42 14.77
C MET A 107 10.79 8.57 13.36
N GLY A 108 11.53 9.27 12.49
CA GLY A 108 11.06 9.58 11.14
C GLY A 108 10.68 8.34 10.31
N ASN A 109 11.35 7.19 10.49
CA ASN A 109 11.01 5.95 9.80
C ASN A 109 9.69 5.31 10.23
N LEU A 110 9.15 5.72 11.39
CA LEU A 110 7.88 5.25 11.94
C LEU A 110 6.79 6.34 11.98
N ALA A 111 7.05 7.51 11.38
CA ALA A 111 6.19 8.68 11.52
C ALA A 111 4.72 8.42 11.12
N VAL A 112 4.50 7.56 10.12
CA VAL A 112 3.16 7.14 9.66
C VAL A 112 2.41 6.38 10.75
N PHE A 113 3.08 5.42 11.40
CA PHE A 113 2.50 4.64 12.48
C PHE A 113 2.19 5.51 13.69
N ASP A 114 3.10 6.42 14.04
CA ASP A 114 2.94 7.34 15.16
C ASP A 114 1.74 8.28 14.93
N TYR A 115 1.66 8.88 13.74
CA TYR A 115 0.54 9.75 13.35
C TYR A 115 -0.81 9.02 13.36
N LEU A 116 -0.85 7.76 12.93
CA LEU A 116 -2.08 6.97 12.89
C LEU A 116 -2.40 6.26 14.21
N ARG A 117 -1.46 6.20 15.17
CA ARG A 117 -1.58 5.47 16.43
C ARG A 117 -2.89 5.71 17.19
N PRO A 118 -3.46 6.94 17.27
CA PRO A 118 -4.75 7.16 17.91
C PRO A 118 -5.91 6.40 17.26
N ARG A 119 -5.86 6.18 15.94
CA ARG A 119 -6.89 5.48 15.14
C ARG A 119 -6.75 3.95 15.19
N LEU A 120 -5.64 3.46 15.74
CA LEU A 120 -5.30 2.04 15.81
C LEU A 120 -5.78 1.35 17.10
N GLN A 121 -6.32 2.11 18.07
CA GLN A 121 -6.80 1.56 19.33
C GLN A 121 -7.94 0.56 19.13
N HIS A 122 -7.85 -0.59 19.78
CA HIS A 122 -8.83 -1.70 19.70
C HIS A 122 -9.04 -2.27 18.28
N GLN A 123 -8.12 -2.01 17.36
CA GLN A 123 -8.15 -2.56 16.00
C GLN A 123 -7.18 -3.74 15.90
N LYS A 124 -7.55 -4.76 15.11
CA LYS A 124 -6.64 -5.82 14.71
C LYS A 124 -5.76 -5.35 13.55
N ILE A 125 -4.47 -5.20 13.79
CA ILE A 125 -3.54 -4.54 12.86
C ILE A 125 -2.56 -5.57 12.30
N ILE A 126 -2.46 -5.64 10.98
CA ILE A 126 -1.46 -6.44 10.29
C ILE A 126 -0.48 -5.52 9.56
N ILE A 127 0.82 -5.73 9.75
CA ILE A 127 1.86 -4.96 9.08
C ILE A 127 2.67 -5.91 8.20
N ILE A 128 2.73 -5.62 6.90
CA ILE A 128 3.57 -6.33 5.95
C ILE A 128 4.92 -5.62 5.86
N GLY A 129 5.96 -6.30 6.32
CA GLY A 129 7.32 -5.80 6.39
C GLY A 129 7.67 -5.26 7.77
N ARG A 130 8.85 -5.61 8.27
CA ARG A 130 9.35 -5.17 9.58
C ARG A 130 9.98 -3.78 9.49
N TYR A 131 9.67 -2.92 10.47
CA TYR A 131 10.28 -1.60 10.62
C TYR A 131 11.09 -1.53 11.94
N PRO A 132 12.32 -0.96 11.94
CA PRO A 132 13.08 -0.80 13.17
C PRO A 132 12.37 0.09 14.20
N GLY A 133 12.26 -0.38 15.45
CA GLY A 133 11.61 0.34 16.56
C GLY A 133 10.09 0.13 16.70
N LEU A 134 9.49 -0.71 15.85
CA LEU A 134 8.04 -0.87 15.75
C LEU A 134 7.38 -1.38 17.05
N ASP A 135 7.98 -2.36 17.73
CA ASP A 135 7.40 -2.94 18.96
C ASP A 135 7.22 -1.89 20.07
N VAL A 136 8.19 -0.98 20.21
CA VAL A 136 8.13 0.08 21.22
C VAL A 136 7.03 1.08 20.89
N LEU A 137 6.94 1.50 19.63
CA LEU A 137 5.95 2.49 19.21
C LEU A 137 4.51 1.97 19.33
N LEU A 138 4.31 0.69 18.99
CA LEU A 138 2.99 0.07 18.95
C LEU A 138 2.69 -0.78 20.18
N GLU A 139 3.43 -0.60 21.27
CA GLU A 139 3.15 -1.25 22.54
C GLU A 139 1.70 -0.96 22.99
N GLY A 140 1.01 -2.03 23.41
CA GLY A 140 -0.39 -2.00 23.83
C GLY A 140 -1.42 -2.13 22.71
N LEU A 141 -1.00 -2.24 21.44
CA LEU A 141 -1.89 -2.48 20.30
C LEU A 141 -1.90 -3.96 19.88
N ASP A 142 -3.01 -4.41 19.28
CA ASP A 142 -3.11 -5.75 18.69
C ASP A 142 -2.47 -5.76 17.30
N VAL A 143 -1.15 -5.96 17.27
CA VAL A 143 -0.32 -5.91 16.06
C VAL A 143 0.28 -7.27 15.77
N THR A 144 0.15 -7.71 14.52
CA THR A 144 0.93 -8.83 13.97
C THR A 144 1.74 -8.37 12.78
N VAL A 145 3.05 -8.62 12.79
CA VAL A 145 3.93 -8.32 11.67
C VAL A 145 4.14 -9.58 10.83
N LEU A 146 4.02 -9.44 9.51
CA LEU A 146 4.32 -10.48 8.53
C LEU A 146 5.59 -10.10 7.78
N GLU A 147 6.60 -10.97 7.84
CA GLU A 147 7.90 -10.74 7.22
C GLU A 147 8.40 -12.02 6.54
N ARG A 148 9.10 -11.87 5.42
CA ARG A 148 9.68 -12.98 4.65
C ARG A 148 10.82 -13.65 5.39
N GLN A 149 11.59 -12.87 6.14
CA GLN A 149 12.63 -13.33 7.06
C GLN A 149 12.20 -12.93 8.47
N PRO A 150 11.23 -13.66 9.07
CA PRO A 150 10.61 -13.24 10.31
C PRO A 150 11.61 -13.26 11.47
N GLY A 151 11.56 -12.22 12.31
CA GLY A 151 12.21 -12.21 13.61
C GLY A 151 11.41 -13.00 14.65
N GLN A 152 11.84 -12.93 15.91
CA GLN A 152 11.24 -13.68 17.01
C GLN A 152 9.74 -13.38 17.24
N ASN A 153 9.30 -12.16 16.93
CA ASN A 153 7.92 -11.69 17.16
C ASN A 153 7.11 -11.54 15.86
N ASP A 154 7.65 -11.99 14.73
CA ASP A 154 7.01 -11.85 13.43
C ASP A 154 6.50 -13.22 12.94
N LEU A 155 5.50 -13.21 12.07
CA LEU A 155 5.03 -14.40 11.37
C LEU A 155 5.56 -14.43 9.93
N PRO A 156 5.72 -15.62 9.33
CA PRO A 156 6.16 -15.73 7.95
C PRO A 156 5.09 -15.22 6.97
N ASP A 157 5.52 -14.77 5.78
CA ASP A 157 4.63 -14.18 4.78
C ASP A 157 3.44 -15.04 4.30
N PRO A 158 3.41 -16.40 4.35
CA PRO A 158 2.22 -17.16 3.99
C PRO A 158 1.06 -16.99 4.98
N ALA A 159 1.32 -16.53 6.21
CA ALA A 159 0.27 -16.23 7.19
C ALA A 159 -0.69 -15.12 6.71
N ALA A 160 -0.30 -14.35 5.69
CA ALA A 160 -1.12 -13.33 5.07
C ALA A 160 -2.48 -13.87 4.59
N GLU A 161 -2.51 -15.10 4.05
CA GLU A 161 -3.73 -15.76 3.57
C GLU A 161 -4.79 -15.95 4.67
N TYR A 162 -4.34 -16.14 5.91
CA TYR A 162 -5.19 -16.42 7.05
C TYR A 162 -5.56 -15.14 7.80
N LEU A 163 -4.63 -14.19 7.91
CA LEU A 163 -4.76 -13.05 8.81
C LEU A 163 -5.30 -11.79 8.13
N LEU A 164 -4.90 -11.50 6.89
CA LEU A 164 -5.36 -10.28 6.20
C LEU A 164 -6.87 -10.20 6.01
N PRO A 165 -7.60 -11.29 5.70
CA PRO A 165 -9.07 -11.22 5.60
C PRO A 165 -9.78 -10.85 6.91
N GLN A 166 -9.09 -10.96 8.05
CA GLN A 166 -9.62 -10.70 9.38
C GLN A 166 -9.13 -9.36 9.97
N ALA A 167 -8.29 -8.63 9.25
CA ALA A 167 -7.67 -7.41 9.75
C ALA A 167 -8.64 -6.22 9.71
N ASP A 168 -8.46 -5.30 10.65
CA ASP A 168 -9.08 -3.99 10.64
C ASP A 168 -8.23 -2.96 9.92
N TRP A 169 -6.91 -3.02 10.15
CA TRP A 169 -5.92 -2.19 9.48
C TRP A 169 -4.83 -3.05 8.87
N VAL A 170 -4.42 -2.69 7.65
CA VAL A 170 -3.29 -3.35 6.97
C VAL A 170 -2.32 -2.30 6.44
N PHE A 171 -1.10 -2.33 6.96
CA PHE A 171 0.02 -1.55 6.43
C PHE A 171 0.81 -2.42 5.47
N ILE A 172 0.87 -2.02 4.21
CA ILE A 172 1.54 -2.77 3.14
C ILE A 172 2.81 -2.01 2.77
N THR A 173 3.98 -2.63 2.98
CA THR A 173 5.23 -2.11 2.43
C THR A 173 5.17 -1.99 0.91
N ALA A 174 5.58 -0.85 0.35
CA ALA A 174 5.66 -0.65 -1.09
C ALA A 174 6.76 -1.50 -1.75
N THR A 175 7.68 -2.09 -0.98
CA THR A 175 8.60 -3.14 -1.46
C THR A 175 7.86 -4.37 -2.01
N SER A 176 6.59 -4.57 -1.64
CA SER A 176 5.72 -5.59 -2.24
C SER A 176 5.51 -5.43 -3.76
N LEU A 177 5.69 -4.23 -4.32
CA LEU A 177 5.69 -3.99 -5.76
C LEU A 177 6.92 -4.59 -6.43
N ILE A 178 8.10 -4.50 -5.79
CA ILE A 178 9.38 -5.03 -6.31
C ILE A 178 9.33 -6.55 -6.38
N ASN A 179 8.79 -7.19 -5.33
CA ASN A 179 8.82 -8.64 -5.17
C ASN A 179 7.51 -9.35 -5.58
N LYS A 180 6.60 -8.63 -6.23
CA LYS A 180 5.36 -9.12 -6.87
C LYS A 180 4.28 -9.67 -5.93
N THR A 181 4.34 -9.36 -4.63
CA THR A 181 3.28 -9.77 -3.69
C THR A 181 2.15 -8.77 -3.58
N PHE A 182 2.36 -7.50 -3.99
CA PHE A 182 1.36 -6.43 -3.86
C PHE A 182 -0.05 -6.84 -4.34
N PRO A 183 -0.25 -7.39 -5.56
CA PRO A 183 -1.60 -7.69 -6.05
C PRO A 183 -2.36 -8.69 -5.17
N ARG A 184 -1.65 -9.65 -4.57
CA ARG A 184 -2.27 -10.63 -3.66
C ARG A 184 -2.56 -10.02 -2.30
N LEU A 185 -1.59 -9.29 -1.73
CA LEU A 185 -1.73 -8.64 -0.42
C LEU A 185 -2.89 -7.65 -0.42
N ALA A 186 -2.96 -6.76 -1.42
CA ALA A 186 -4.06 -5.81 -1.57
C ALA A 186 -5.43 -6.51 -1.67
N ARG A 187 -5.52 -7.58 -2.47
CA ARG A 187 -6.76 -8.36 -2.62
C ARG A 187 -7.20 -9.05 -1.33
N LEU A 188 -6.27 -9.51 -0.50
CA LEU A 188 -6.57 -10.12 0.79
C LEU A 188 -6.99 -9.06 1.82
N ALA A 189 -6.39 -7.88 1.75
CA ALA A 189 -6.63 -6.76 2.66
C ALA A 189 -7.85 -5.89 2.32
N ARG A 190 -8.57 -6.15 1.21
CA ARG A 190 -9.69 -5.34 0.68
C ARG A 190 -10.86 -5.05 1.64
N HIS A 191 -10.90 -5.68 2.81
CA HIS A 191 -11.92 -5.49 3.84
C HIS A 191 -11.40 -4.76 5.09
N ALA A 192 -10.10 -4.41 5.10
CA ALA A 192 -9.47 -3.58 6.10
C ALA A 192 -9.41 -2.12 5.62
N VAL A 193 -8.94 -1.22 6.49
CA VAL A 193 -8.38 0.07 6.11
C VAL A 193 -6.93 -0.15 5.72
N THR A 194 -6.54 0.27 4.51
CA THR A 194 -5.23 -0.08 3.94
C THR A 194 -4.32 1.11 3.74
N VAL A 195 -3.04 0.93 4.05
CA VAL A 195 -2.00 1.95 3.87
C VAL A 195 -0.87 1.35 3.03
N LEU A 196 -0.63 1.86 1.82
CA LEU A 196 0.55 1.51 1.03
C LEU A 196 1.69 2.47 1.40
N MET A 197 2.76 1.95 1.99
CA MET A 197 3.75 2.81 2.65
C MET A 197 5.22 2.46 2.40
N GLY A 198 6.06 3.48 2.51
CA GLY A 198 7.52 3.38 2.46
C GLY A 198 8.14 4.24 1.35
N PRO A 199 9.47 4.39 1.32
CA PRO A 199 10.15 5.15 0.27
C PRO A 199 9.91 4.62 -1.14
N SER A 200 9.58 3.33 -1.29
CA SER A 200 9.27 2.69 -2.57
C SER A 200 7.90 3.06 -3.15
N THR A 201 7.06 3.85 -2.46
CA THR A 201 5.67 4.15 -2.88
C THR A 201 5.62 5.11 -4.07
N PRO A 202 4.98 4.72 -5.20
CA PRO A 202 4.61 5.65 -6.26
C PRO A 202 3.38 6.46 -5.86
N TRP A 203 3.42 7.77 -6.06
CA TRP A 203 2.30 8.67 -5.71
C TRP A 203 1.24 8.69 -6.82
N LEU A 204 0.36 7.69 -6.85
CA LEU A 204 -0.75 7.53 -7.81
C LEU A 204 -2.10 7.29 -7.13
N ALA A 205 -3.12 8.10 -7.43
CA ALA A 205 -4.45 7.96 -6.84
C ALA A 205 -5.16 6.67 -7.31
N GLU A 206 -4.75 6.12 -8.45
CA GLU A 206 -5.25 4.89 -9.05
C GLU A 206 -5.01 3.66 -8.18
N PHE A 207 -4.13 3.73 -7.18
CA PHE A 207 -4.00 2.69 -6.16
C PHE A 207 -5.32 2.42 -5.42
N ALA A 208 -6.26 3.39 -5.38
CA ALA A 208 -7.61 3.18 -4.86
C ALA A 208 -8.40 2.11 -5.65
N ARG A 209 -8.03 1.81 -6.90
CA ARG A 209 -8.63 0.69 -7.68
C ARG A 209 -8.21 -0.69 -7.15
N PHE A 210 -7.17 -0.74 -6.32
CA PHE A 210 -6.66 -1.94 -5.65
C PHE A 210 -7.05 -1.98 -4.17
N ASP A 211 -8.10 -1.24 -3.78
CA ASP A 211 -8.57 -1.14 -2.40
C ASP A 211 -7.50 -0.58 -1.46
N ILE A 212 -6.61 0.30 -1.97
CA ILE A 212 -5.70 1.11 -1.14
C ILE A 212 -6.42 2.39 -0.71
N ASP A 213 -6.43 2.66 0.60
CA ASP A 213 -7.10 3.83 1.17
C ASP A 213 -6.15 5.00 1.39
N PHE A 214 -4.94 4.73 1.87
CA PHE A 214 -3.94 5.75 2.14
C PHE A 214 -2.63 5.46 1.40
N LEU A 215 -2.00 6.52 0.88
CA LEU A 215 -0.61 6.49 0.44
C LEU A 215 0.26 7.16 1.48
N ALA A 216 1.32 6.48 1.87
CA ALA A 216 2.34 6.98 2.77
C ALA A 216 3.73 6.84 2.13
N GLY A 217 4.00 7.71 1.15
CA GLY A 217 5.29 7.80 0.47
C GLY A 217 6.24 8.79 1.14
N VAL A 218 7.46 8.90 0.62
CA VAL A 218 8.41 9.91 1.09
C VAL A 218 8.41 11.13 0.18
N ILE A 219 8.69 12.28 0.78
CA ILE A 219 8.87 13.57 0.11
C ILE A 219 10.32 14.00 0.37
N PRO A 220 11.12 14.27 -0.69
CA PRO A 220 12.47 14.76 -0.51
C PRO A 220 12.50 16.08 0.26
N VAL A 221 13.35 16.14 1.29
CA VAL A 221 13.69 17.37 2.02
C VAL A 221 14.98 17.95 1.42
N ASP A 222 16.00 17.10 1.27
CA ASP A 222 17.23 17.40 0.54
C ASP A 222 17.61 16.18 -0.31
N ALA A 223 17.44 16.31 -1.63
CA ALA A 223 17.71 15.23 -2.58
C ALA A 223 19.20 14.85 -2.65
N ARG A 224 20.12 15.82 -2.46
CA ARG A 224 21.56 15.53 -2.46
C ARG A 224 21.93 14.76 -1.21
N ARG A 225 21.44 15.20 -0.05
CA ARG A 225 21.65 14.53 1.23
C ARG A 225 21.04 13.13 1.24
N ALA A 226 19.81 12.96 0.74
CA ALA A 226 19.17 11.65 0.61
C ALA A 226 19.99 10.69 -0.27
N THR A 227 20.55 11.18 -1.38
CA THR A 227 21.43 10.39 -2.26
C THR A 227 22.72 10.00 -1.55
N GLN A 228 23.34 10.93 -0.84
CA GLN A 228 24.54 10.66 -0.06
C GLN A 228 24.27 9.58 1.00
N ILE A 229 23.19 9.73 1.78
CA ILE A 229 22.80 8.76 2.81
C ILE A 229 22.61 7.36 2.20
N ALA A 230 21.92 7.26 1.05
CA ALA A 230 21.73 5.99 0.37
C ALA A 230 23.07 5.36 -0.09
N ALA A 231 23.96 6.18 -0.66
CA ALA A 231 25.29 5.74 -1.11
C ALA A 231 26.20 5.29 0.04
N GLU A 232 26.07 5.92 1.21
CA GLU A 232 26.80 5.57 2.43
C GLU A 232 26.14 4.43 3.23
N GLY A 233 25.05 3.84 2.72
CA GLY A 233 24.39 2.68 3.32
C GLY A 233 23.41 3.00 4.45
N GLY A 234 23.02 4.26 4.60
CA GLY A 234 22.09 4.70 5.65
C GLY A 234 20.67 4.20 5.43
N GLY A 235 20.20 3.30 6.30
CA GLY A 235 18.82 2.80 6.30
C GLY A 235 17.82 3.82 6.87
N THR A 236 17.53 3.77 8.17
CA THR A 236 16.59 4.71 8.82
C THR A 236 17.10 6.15 8.86
N ARG A 237 18.41 6.38 8.65
CA ARG A 237 18.99 7.73 8.51
C ARG A 237 18.46 8.52 7.31
N LEU A 238 17.82 7.85 6.34
CA LEU A 238 17.17 8.53 5.22
C LEU A 238 16.11 9.53 5.71
N PHE A 239 15.41 9.21 6.80
CA PHE A 239 14.32 10.01 7.34
C PHE A 239 14.85 11.18 8.20
N GLY A 240 14.22 12.34 8.08
CA GLY A 240 14.63 13.59 8.72
C GLY A 240 15.42 14.48 7.76
N GLU A 241 16.72 14.22 7.63
CA GLU A 241 17.62 15.05 6.81
C GLU A 241 17.46 14.82 5.30
N GLY A 242 17.18 13.59 4.87
CA GLY A 242 17.02 13.26 3.46
C GLY A 242 15.59 13.45 2.98
N VAL A 243 14.65 12.80 3.67
CA VAL A 243 13.23 12.76 3.32
C VAL A 243 12.34 12.82 4.57
N CYS A 244 11.09 13.23 4.41
CA CYS A 244 10.04 13.01 5.39
C CYS A 244 8.92 12.15 4.78
N TYR A 245 8.07 11.55 5.62
CA TYR A 245 6.85 10.91 5.10
C TYR A 245 5.81 11.98 4.74
N GLY A 246 5.07 11.74 3.67
CA GLY A 246 3.80 12.38 3.40
C GLY A 246 2.68 11.34 3.48
N LEU A 247 1.54 11.70 4.05
CA LEU A 247 0.34 10.86 4.12
C LEU A 247 -0.83 11.53 3.42
N ILE A 248 -1.53 10.79 2.56
CA ILE A 248 -2.76 11.27 1.90
C ILE A 248 -3.82 10.16 1.83
N ASP A 249 -5.09 10.54 2.01
CA ASP A 249 -6.25 9.68 1.80
C ASP A 249 -6.69 9.72 0.33
N ILE A 250 -6.67 8.56 -0.33
CA ILE A 250 -7.15 8.35 -1.70
C ILE A 250 -8.39 7.44 -1.75
N GLY A 251 -8.85 6.93 -0.60
CA GLY A 251 -9.93 5.94 -0.51
C GLY A 251 -11.33 6.54 -0.45
N GLN A 252 -11.50 7.84 -0.69
CA GLN A 252 -12.82 8.47 -0.75
C GLN A 252 -13.75 7.79 -1.77
N ASP A 253 -13.20 7.34 -2.91
CA ASP A 253 -13.98 6.59 -3.89
C ASP A 253 -14.28 5.15 -3.43
N ASN A 254 -13.40 4.52 -2.63
CA ASN A 254 -13.70 3.25 -1.96
C ASN A 254 -14.91 3.40 -1.05
N LEU A 255 -14.93 4.46 -0.25
CA LEU A 255 -16.01 4.78 0.68
C LEU A 255 -17.34 5.01 -0.07
N LYS A 256 -17.33 5.73 -1.20
CA LYS A 256 -18.52 5.89 -2.06
C LYS A 256 -19.00 4.55 -2.63
N ARG A 257 -18.09 3.71 -3.15
CA ARG A 257 -18.43 2.37 -3.65
C ARG A 257 -19.02 1.49 -2.56
N LEU A 258 -18.53 1.61 -1.34
CA LEU A 258 -19.03 0.87 -0.19
C LEU A 258 -20.44 1.30 0.21
N LYS A 259 -20.72 2.62 0.25
CA LYS A 259 -22.09 3.15 0.44
C LYS A 259 -23.06 2.58 -0.59
N GLN A 260 -22.65 2.54 -1.86
CA GLN A 260 -23.49 1.96 -2.92
C GLN A 260 -23.75 0.47 -2.69
N LYS A 261 -22.72 -0.32 -2.36
CA LYS A 261 -22.88 -1.76 -2.05
C LYS A 261 -23.83 -2.00 -0.87
N ILE A 262 -23.80 -1.15 0.15
CA ILE A 262 -24.72 -1.21 1.30
C ILE A 262 -26.14 -0.96 0.82
N ALA A 263 -26.37 0.12 0.05
CA ALA A 263 -27.70 0.45 -0.48
C ALA A 263 -28.27 -0.69 -1.34
N ASP A 264 -27.47 -1.24 -2.27
CA ASP A 264 -27.87 -2.35 -3.13
C ASP A 264 -28.21 -3.61 -2.32
N CYS A 265 -27.40 -3.92 -1.30
CA CYS A 265 -27.61 -5.08 -0.43
C CYS A 265 -28.87 -4.91 0.44
N ALA A 266 -29.10 -3.71 0.97
CA ALA A 266 -30.29 -3.38 1.76
C ALA A 266 -31.56 -3.47 0.92
N GLN A 267 -31.53 -2.98 -0.33
CA GLN A 267 -32.66 -3.08 -1.26
C GLN A 267 -33.00 -4.53 -1.59
N GLN A 268 -31.99 -5.37 -1.90
CA GLN A 268 -32.20 -6.80 -2.17
C GLN A 268 -32.76 -7.53 -0.93
N ARG A 269 -32.28 -7.19 0.27
CA ARG A 269 -32.80 -7.75 1.52
C ARG A 269 -34.26 -7.38 1.71
N GLN A 270 -34.63 -6.12 1.49
CA GLN A 270 -36.00 -5.64 1.64
C GLN A 270 -36.96 -6.34 0.66
N GLN A 271 -36.54 -6.53 -0.60
CA GLN A 271 -37.34 -7.28 -1.59
C GLN A 271 -37.62 -8.72 -1.14
N LEU A 272 -36.60 -9.41 -0.59
CA LEU A 272 -36.78 -10.78 -0.09
C LEU A 272 -37.59 -10.85 1.21
N GLN A 273 -37.51 -9.83 2.07
CA GLN A 273 -38.38 -9.72 3.26
C GLN A 273 -39.85 -9.61 2.83
N LEU A 274 -40.15 -8.73 1.88
CA LEU A 274 -41.51 -8.58 1.35
C LEU A 274 -42.00 -9.87 0.66
N ALA A 275 -41.14 -10.53 -0.12
CA ALA A 275 -41.47 -11.83 -0.74
C ALA A 275 -41.77 -12.92 0.31
N MET A 276 -41.00 -12.94 1.40
CA MET A 276 -41.22 -13.86 2.52
C MET A 276 -42.52 -13.57 3.26
N GLU A 277 -42.85 -12.30 3.51
CA GLU A 277 -44.12 -11.88 4.10
C GLU A 277 -45.30 -12.33 3.23
N ASN A 278 -45.22 -12.10 1.91
CA ASN A 278 -46.24 -12.53 0.96
C ASN A 278 -46.39 -14.06 0.90
N TRP A 279 -45.29 -14.81 1.01
CA TRP A 279 -45.30 -16.27 1.04
C TRP A 279 -46.12 -16.81 2.22
N TYR A 280 -45.88 -16.31 3.43
CA TYR A 280 -46.64 -16.75 4.60
C TYR A 280 -48.07 -16.20 4.60
N ALA A 281 -48.30 -14.98 4.08
CA ALA A 281 -49.64 -14.41 3.92
C ALA A 281 -50.51 -15.21 2.94
N ALA A 282 -49.91 -15.86 1.94
CA ALA A 282 -50.59 -16.78 1.03
C ALA A 282 -50.95 -18.15 1.67
N GLY A 283 -50.63 -18.35 2.96
CA GLY A 283 -50.98 -19.55 3.71
C GLY A 283 -50.04 -20.73 3.48
N HIS A 284 -48.86 -20.51 2.91
CA HIS A 284 -47.86 -21.57 2.75
C HIS A 284 -47.30 -21.98 4.13
N PRO A 285 -47.43 -23.25 4.54
CA PRO A 285 -46.95 -23.73 5.85
C PRO A 285 -45.45 -24.06 5.84
N GLU A 286 -44.85 -24.20 4.66
CA GLU A 286 -43.44 -24.53 4.51
C GLU A 286 -42.56 -23.28 4.59
N ARG A 287 -41.29 -23.47 4.96
CA ARG A 287 -40.31 -22.39 5.06
C ARG A 287 -40.14 -21.68 3.71
N PHE A 288 -40.04 -20.36 3.74
CA PHE A 288 -39.79 -19.54 2.55
C PHE A 288 -38.60 -20.07 1.73
N PRO A 289 -38.77 -20.38 0.42
CA PRO A 289 -37.75 -21.04 -0.39
C PRO A 289 -36.41 -20.30 -0.47
N GLU A 290 -36.42 -18.97 -0.44
CA GLU A 290 -35.19 -18.14 -0.50
C GLU A 290 -34.69 -17.68 0.87
N TYR A 291 -35.10 -18.34 1.98
CA TYR A 291 -34.67 -17.95 3.32
C TYR A 291 -33.15 -17.90 3.49
N HIS A 292 -32.41 -18.89 2.97
CA HIS A 292 -30.95 -18.90 3.01
C HIS A 292 -30.35 -17.64 2.35
N ARG A 293 -30.95 -17.17 1.26
CA ARG A 293 -30.49 -15.96 0.56
C ARG A 293 -30.74 -14.71 1.40
N LEU A 294 -31.88 -14.64 2.09
CA LEU A 294 -32.19 -13.57 3.02
C LEU A 294 -31.20 -13.52 4.20
N GLU A 295 -30.87 -14.68 4.77
CA GLU A 295 -29.88 -14.81 5.84
C GLU A 295 -28.48 -14.38 5.37
N ALA A 296 -28.05 -14.85 4.19
CA ALA A 296 -26.78 -14.47 3.59
C ALA A 296 -26.66 -12.95 3.33
N LEU A 297 -27.72 -12.31 2.82
CA LEU A 297 -27.75 -10.86 2.63
C LEU A 297 -27.74 -10.09 3.95
N THR A 298 -28.39 -10.61 4.99
CA THR A 298 -28.39 -9.99 6.34
C THR A 298 -26.98 -9.98 6.92
N ASN A 299 -26.27 -11.12 6.86
CA ASN A 299 -24.88 -11.23 7.28
C ASN A 299 -23.96 -10.33 6.45
N LYS A 300 -24.14 -10.31 5.13
CA LYS A 300 -23.36 -9.46 4.22
C LYS A 300 -23.56 -7.97 4.52
N LEU A 301 -24.79 -7.53 4.77
CA LEU A 301 -25.09 -6.15 5.09
C LEU A 301 -24.40 -5.74 6.40
N SER A 302 -24.48 -6.58 7.44
CA SER A 302 -23.78 -6.34 8.70
C SER A 302 -22.26 -6.20 8.50
N GLN A 303 -21.64 -7.07 7.70
CA GLN A 303 -20.21 -6.96 7.38
C GLN A 303 -19.86 -5.67 6.62
N LEU A 304 -20.69 -5.27 5.66
CA LEU A 304 -20.50 -4.03 4.91
C LEU A 304 -20.63 -2.80 5.81
N ASP A 305 -21.60 -2.77 6.72
CA ASP A 305 -21.79 -1.69 7.69
C ASP A 305 -20.59 -1.57 8.64
N THR A 306 -20.10 -2.70 9.17
CA THR A 306 -18.87 -2.72 9.99
C THR A 306 -17.65 -2.23 9.21
N HIS A 307 -17.50 -2.64 7.95
CA HIS A 307 -16.42 -2.15 7.09
C HIS A 307 -16.56 -0.65 6.80
N PHE A 308 -17.77 -0.16 6.56
CA PHE A 308 -18.03 1.25 6.31
C PHE A 308 -17.71 2.11 7.52
N LYS A 309 -18.14 1.66 8.71
CA LYS A 309 -17.81 2.34 9.96
C LYS A 309 -16.29 2.45 10.15
N ARG A 310 -15.54 1.36 9.97
CA ARG A 310 -14.06 1.39 10.07
C ARG A 310 -13.43 2.37 9.08
N GLN A 311 -13.89 2.37 7.83
CA GLN A 311 -13.42 3.30 6.80
C GLN A 311 -13.77 4.76 7.11
N TRP A 312 -14.93 5.01 7.73
CA TRP A 312 -15.33 6.34 8.19
C TRP A 312 -14.47 6.81 9.36
N ASP A 313 -14.33 5.97 10.40
CA ASP A 313 -13.57 6.27 11.61
C ASP A 313 -12.08 6.55 11.30
N ALA A 314 -11.52 5.91 10.28
CA ALA A 314 -10.15 6.15 9.82
C ALA A 314 -9.90 7.57 9.27
N ARG A 315 -10.96 8.29 8.88
CA ARG A 315 -10.91 9.60 8.23
C ARG A 315 -11.42 10.75 9.09
N THR A 316 -12.01 10.43 10.24
CA THR A 316 -12.44 11.39 11.27
C THR A 316 -11.39 11.53 12.36
#